data_AF-A0A4Y7S2D9-F1
#
_entry.id   AF-A0A4Y7S2D9-F1
#
_cell.length_a   1.000
_cell.length_b   1.000
_cell.length_c   1.000
_cell.angle_alpha   90.00
_cell.angle_beta   90.00
_cell.angle_gamma   90.00
#
_symmetry.space_group_name_H-M   'P 1'
#
loop_
_entity.id
_entity.type
_entity.pdbx_description
1 polymer ?
#
loop_
_entity_poly.entity_id
_entity_poly.type
_entity_poly.pdbx_seq_one_letter_code
_entity_poly.pdbx_strand_id
1 'polypeptide(L)' 'MLQNKQAVMQCIQTCTKAANDLRSGANGITNAGVRDMLTQGAHHIELCIRQCESATQMP' A
#
# COMPACT_ATOMS: atom_id res chain seq x y z
N MET A 1 22.38 3.66 10.32
CA MET A 1 20.91 3.60 10.51
C MET A 1 20.12 4.52 9.59
N LEU A 2 20.66 5.67 9.11
CA LEU A 2 19.95 6.57 8.17
C LEU A 2 19.55 5.95 6.81
N GLN A 3 20.38 5.07 6.23
CA GLN A 3 20.08 4.39 4.96
C GLN A 3 18.82 3.53 5.02
N ASN A 4 18.56 2.86 6.14
CA ASN A 4 17.37 2.03 6.32
C ASN A 4 16.10 2.89 6.38
N LYS A 5 16.16 4.07 7.00
CA LYS A 5 15.00 4.97 7.08
C LYS A 5 14.61 5.51 5.70
N GLN A 6 15.60 5.90 4.88
CA GLN A 6 15.34 6.31 3.49
C GLN A 6 14.78 5.16 2.63
N ALA A 7 15.34 3.96 2.75
CA ALA A 7 14.84 2.78 2.04
C ALA A 7 13.38 2.45 2.43
N VAL A 8 13.03 2.56 3.72
CA VAL A 8 11.64 2.34 4.17
C VAL A 8 10.71 3.43 3.67
N MET A 9 11.12 4.70 3.64
CA MET A 9 10.30 5.77 3.06
C MET A 9 10.06 5.55 1.57
N GLN A 10 11.07 5.09 0.82
CA GLN A 10 10.91 4.76 -0.59
C GLN A 10 9.93 3.58 -0.78
N CYS A 11 10.03 2.56 0.08
CA CYS A 11 9.08 1.45 0.11
C CYS A 11 7.63 1.92 0.35
N ILE A 12 7.42 2.79 1.35
CA ILE A 12 6.11 3.40 1.65
C ILE A 12 5.53 4.11 0.42
N GLN A 13 6.35 4.89 -0.30
CA GLN A 13 5.90 5.58 -1.52
C GLN A 13 5.52 4.59 -2.63
N THR A 14 6.34 3.56 -2.87
CA THR A 14 6.04 2.52 -3.86
C THR A 14 4.74 1.77 -3.51
N CYS A 15 4.56 1.37 -2.25
CA CYS A 15 3.36 0.70 -1.78
C CYS A 15 2.12 1.61 -1.89
N THR A 16 2.25 2.90 -1.58
CA THR A 16 1.15 3.87 -1.73
C THR A 16 0.69 3.93 -3.18
N LYS A 17 1.64 4.00 -4.13
CA LYS A 17 1.33 3.96 -5.56
C LYS A 17 0.61 2.66 -5.93
N ALA A 18 1.12 1.51 -5.50
CA ALA A 18 0.51 0.22 -5.81
C ALA A 18 -0.93 0.09 -5.27
N ALA A 19 -1.19 0.55 -4.04
CA ALA A 19 -2.55 0.55 -3.47
C ALA A 19 -3.52 1.43 -4.29
N ASN A 20 -3.06 2.60 -4.74
CA ASN A 20 -3.85 3.50 -5.58
C ASN A 20 -4.10 2.92 -6.98
N ASP A 21 -3.11 2.26 -7.57
CA ASP A 21 -3.24 1.58 -8.85
C ASP A 21 -4.28 0.44 -8.76
N LEU A 22 -4.25 -0.35 -7.67
CA LEU A 22 -5.25 -1.41 -7.43
C LEU A 22 -6.67 -0.86 -7.28
N ARG A 23 -6.85 0.24 -6.52
CA ARG A 23 -8.17 0.89 -6.39
C ARG A 23 -8.68 1.41 -7.71
N SER A 24 -7.82 2.09 -8.46
CA SER A 24 -8.17 2.66 -9.76
C SER A 24 -8.53 1.55 -10.75
N GLY A 25 -7.78 0.44 -10.72
CA GLY A 25 -8.08 -0.77 -11.50
C GLY A 25 -9.42 -1.38 -11.11
N ALA A 26 -9.74 -1.48 -9.81
CA ALA A 26 -10.99 -2.04 -9.32
C ALA A 26 -12.23 -1.29 -9.84
N ASN A 27 -12.14 0.02 -10.06
CA ASN A 27 -13.23 0.84 -10.60
C ASN A 27 -13.63 0.45 -12.03
N GLY A 28 -12.70 -0.12 -12.82
CA GLY A 28 -12.94 -0.58 -14.19
C GLY A 28 -13.43 -2.03 -14.29
N ILE A 29 -13.56 -2.73 -13.17
CA ILE A 29 -13.86 -4.17 -13.17
C ILE A 29 -15.35 -4.43 -12.98
N THR A 30 -15.96 -5.04 -13.99
CA THR A 30 -17.37 -5.46 -13.97
C THR A 30 -17.60 -6.65 -13.04
N ASN A 31 -16.65 -7.60 -13.00
CA ASN A 31 -16.76 -8.80 -12.15
C ASN A 31 -16.65 -8.42 -10.67
N ALA A 32 -17.74 -8.62 -9.92
CA ALA A 32 -17.80 -8.22 -8.51
C ALA A 32 -16.75 -8.90 -7.63
N GLY A 33 -16.45 -10.19 -7.85
CA GLY A 33 -15.44 -10.91 -7.08
C GLY A 33 -14.02 -10.40 -7.33
N VAL A 34 -13.68 -10.10 -8.58
CA VAL A 34 -12.38 -9.51 -8.92
C VAL A 34 -12.23 -8.10 -8.37
N ARG A 35 -13.29 -7.28 -8.47
CA ARG A 35 -13.31 -5.93 -7.89
C ARG A 35 -13.11 -5.96 -6.38
N ASP A 36 -13.79 -6.88 -5.69
CA ASP A 36 -13.64 -7.08 -4.25
C ASP A 36 -12.21 -7.50 -3.88
N MET A 37 -11.64 -8.49 -4.59
CA MET A 37 -10.24 -8.92 -4.37
C MET A 37 -9.25 -7.76 -4.55
N LEU A 38 -9.38 -6.94 -5.59
CA LEU A 38 -8.49 -5.78 -5.79
C LEU A 38 -8.65 -4.73 -4.68
N THR A 39 -9.88 -4.52 -4.22
CA THR A 39 -10.19 -3.59 -3.12
C THR A 39 -9.57 -4.08 -1.81
N GLN A 40 -9.70 -5.37 -1.49
CA GLN A 40 -9.07 -5.99 -0.31
C GLN A 40 -7.54 -5.96 -0.42
N GLY A 41 -6.98 -6.25 -1.60
CA GLY A 41 -5.54 -6.17 -1.83
C GLY A 41 -4.98 -4.77 -1.59
N ALA A 42 -5.65 -3.73 -2.11
CA ALA A 42 -5.29 -2.35 -1.84
C ALA A 42 -5.33 -2.04 -0.32
N HIS A 43 -6.38 -2.49 0.37
CA HIS A 43 -6.52 -2.29 1.81
C HIS A 43 -5.38 -2.95 2.62
N HIS A 44 -4.98 -4.16 2.27
CA HIS A 44 -3.85 -4.83 2.93
C HIS A 44 -2.52 -4.10 2.74
N ILE A 45 -2.28 -3.53 1.56
CA ILE A 45 -1.08 -2.71 1.31
C ILE A 45 -1.10 -1.46 2.21
N GLU A 46 -2.25 -0.81 2.41
CA GLU A 46 -2.36 0.33 3.32
C GLU A 46 -2.10 -0.01 4.78
N LEU A 47 -2.57 -1.17 5.24
CA LEU A 47 -2.27 -1.64 6.59
C LEU A 47 -0.77 -1.86 6.78
N CYS A 48 -0.10 -2.43 5.77
CA CYS A 48 1.35 -2.59 5.77
C CYS A 48 2.07 -1.23 5.82
N ILE A 49 1.64 -0.24 5.03
CA ILE A 49 2.19 1.11 5.05
C ILE A 49 2.11 1.72 6.44
N ARG A 50 0.95 1.65 7.11
CA ARG A 50 0.77 2.20 8.46
C ARG A 50 1.71 1.56 9.49
N GLN A 51 1.98 0.26 9.36
CA GLN A 51 2.95 -0.43 10.22
C GLN A 51 4.37 0.05 9.96
N CYS A 52 4.76 0.21 8.69
CA CYS A 52 6.05 0.77 8.29
C CYS A 52 6.24 2.20 8.81
N GLU A 53 5.23 3.06 8.65
CA GLU A 53 5.26 4.44 9.16
C GLU A 53 5.44 4.45 10.67
N SER A 54 4.67 3.64 11.40
CA SER A 54 4.78 3.50 12.86
C SER A 54 6.19 3.05 13.29
N ALA A 55 6.77 2.06 12.59
CA ALA A 55 8.11 1.57 12.87
C ALA A 55 9.20 2.62 12.60
N THR A 56 9.01 3.52 11.62
CA THR A 56 9.98 4.60 11.32
C THR A 56 9.88 5.82 12.23
N GLN A 57 8.77 5.94 12.96
CA GLN A 57 8.50 6.99 13.94
C GLN A 57 8.83 6.58 15.38
N MET A 58 9.09 5.29 15.64
CA MET A 58 9.61 4.83 16.93
C MET A 58 11.02 5.42 17.18
N PRO A 59 11.29 5.94 18.40
CA PRO A 59 12.55 6.59 18.77
C PRO A 59 13.75 5.64 18.81
#